data_AF-A0A662D0K0-F1
#
_entry.id   AF-A0A662D0K0-F1
#
_cell.length_a   1.000
_cell.length_b   1.000
_cell.length_c   1.000
_cell.angle_alpha   90.00
_cell.angle_beta   90.00
_cell.angle_gamma   90.00
#
_symmetry.space_group_name_H-M   'P 1'
#
loop_
_entity.id
_entity.type
_entity.pdbx_description
1 polymer ?
#
loop_
_entity_poly.entity_id
_entity_poly.type
_entity_poly.pdbx_seq_one_letter_code
_entity_poly.pdbx_strand_id
1 'polypeptide(L)'
;MPGKLRLHIIDGSYLDVWFSLKIEGRFAYHWERRMIDGSIYRYDNRPHEDLKGMRSFPEHFHHGSDEQIKESEFSKVPKKALREFLQIVRAKLH
;
A
#
# COMPACT_ATOMS: atom_id res chain seq x y z
N MET A 1 -8.02 10.18 10.69
CA MET A 1 -8.92 9.17 10.11
C MET A 1 -9.05 8.03 11.10
N PRO A 2 -10.26 7.72 11.60
CA PRO A 2 -10.46 6.51 12.39
C PRO A 2 -10.17 5.26 11.53
N GLY A 3 -9.71 4.18 12.16
CA GLY A 3 -9.34 2.94 11.46
C GLY A 3 -7.93 2.94 10.83
N LYS A 4 -7.07 3.90 11.19
CA LYS A 4 -5.68 3.98 10.73
C LYS A 4 -4.70 3.58 11.84
N LEU A 5 -3.78 2.67 11.53
CA LEU A 5 -2.59 2.34 12.32
C LEU A 5 -1.36 2.90 11.59
N ARG A 6 -0.54 3.70 12.26
CA ARG A 6 0.76 4.15 11.75
C ARG A 6 1.88 3.36 12.40
N LEU A 7 2.73 2.77 11.56
CA LEU A 7 3.98 2.11 11.96
C LEU A 7 5.13 3.06 11.64
N HIS A 8 5.90 3.43 12.66
CA HIS A 8 7.17 4.12 12.46
C HIS A 8 8.25 3.08 12.19
N ILE A 9 9.01 3.29 11.11
CA ILE A 9 10.05 2.37 10.66
C ILE A 9 11.41 2.91 11.11
N ILE A 10 12.36 2.00 11.37
CA ILE A 10 13.67 2.33 11.97
C ILE A 10 14.52 3.32 11.15
N ASP A 11 14.25 3.44 9.85
CA ASP A 11 14.90 4.35 8.91
C ASP A 11 14.33 5.77 8.94
N GLY A 12 13.33 6.03 9.81
CA GLY A 12 12.63 7.32 9.92
C GLY A 12 11.42 7.46 8.99
N SER A 13 11.15 6.49 8.12
CA SER A 13 9.93 6.44 7.30
C SER A 13 8.70 5.96 8.08
N TYR A 14 7.52 6.01 7.47
CA TYR A 14 6.30 5.49 8.10
C TYR A 14 5.39 4.73 7.14
N LEU A 15 4.77 3.66 7.65
CA LEU A 15 3.71 2.92 6.98
C LEU A 15 2.36 3.19 7.65
N ASP A 16 1.43 3.78 6.91
CA ASP A 16 0.03 3.86 7.29
C ASP A 16 -0.73 2.62 6.78
N VAL A 17 -1.35 1.89 7.71
CA VAL A 17 -2.28 0.79 7.44
C VAL A 17 -3.69 1.27 7.76
N TRP A 18 -4.55 1.31 6.75
CA TRP A 18 -5.90 1.84 6.90
C TRP A 18 -6.94 0.89 6.33
N PHE A 19 -8.02 0.70 7.10
CA PHE A 19 -9.24 0.04 6.67
C PHE A 19 -10.42 1.00 6.83
N SER A 20 -11.26 1.08 5.81
CA SER A 20 -12.45 1.91 5.85
C SER A 20 -13.47 1.34 6.84
N LEU A 21 -13.96 2.20 7.72
CA LEU A 21 -15.08 1.88 8.61
C LEU A 21 -16.44 2.11 7.95
N LYS A 22 -16.47 2.68 6.73
CA LYS A 22 -17.70 3.07 6.02
C LYS A 22 -17.97 2.27 4.75
N ILE A 23 -16.91 1.82 4.08
CA ILE A 23 -16.98 1.11 2.81
C ILE A 23 -16.35 -0.25 3.06
N GLU A 24 -17.17 -1.29 3.12
CA GLU A 24 -16.69 -2.66 3.34
C GLU A 24 -15.62 -3.04 2.31
N GLY A 25 -14.56 -3.69 2.78
CA GLY A 25 -13.45 -4.13 1.94
C GLY A 25 -12.52 -3.02 1.42
N ARG A 26 -12.80 -1.72 1.64
CA ARG A 26 -11.89 -0.63 1.23
C ARG A 26 -10.70 -0.52 2.19
N PHE A 27 -9.49 -0.49 1.64
CA PHE A 27 -8.25 -0.40 2.42
C PHE A 27 -7.18 0.43 1.69
N ALA A 28 -6.11 0.77 2.43
CA ALA A 28 -4.87 1.28 1.88
C ALA A 28 -3.68 0.96 2.80
N TYR A 29 -2.60 0.46 2.23
CA TYR A 29 -1.28 0.36 2.86
C TYR A 29 -0.37 1.37 2.17
N HIS A 30 0.06 2.40 2.87
CA HIS A 30 0.83 3.51 2.32
C HIS A 30 2.14 3.66 3.09
N TRP A 31 3.24 3.28 2.46
CA TRP A 31 4.59 3.51 2.96
C TRP A 31 5.19 4.76 2.34
N GLU A 32 5.31 5.79 3.16
CA GLU A 32 5.89 7.08 2.81
C GLU A 32 7.38 7.07 3.15
N ARG A 33 8.23 7.09 2.12
CA ARG A 33 9.69 7.19 2.25
C ARG A 33 10.29 8.30 1.40
N ARG A 34 9.51 9.25 0.90
CA ARG A 34 10.06 10.30 0.03
C ARG A 34 11.13 11.12 0.72
N MET A 35 11.02 11.30 2.04
CA MET A 35 12.04 11.95 2.87
C MET A 35 13.34 11.16 3.01
N ILE A 36 13.33 9.85 2.72
CA ILE A 36 14.50 8.98 2.79
C ILE A 36 15.21 8.94 1.44
N ASP A 37 14.49 8.59 0.37
CA ASP A 37 15.08 8.35 -0.96
C ASP A 37 14.16 8.76 -2.13
N GLY A 38 13.11 9.55 -1.85
CA GLY A 38 12.14 9.95 -2.87
C GLY A 38 11.10 8.87 -3.21
N SER A 39 11.17 7.66 -2.63
CA SER A 39 10.25 6.58 -2.97
C SER A 39 8.94 6.58 -2.16
N ILE A 40 7.88 6.06 -2.78
CA ILE A 40 6.59 5.75 -2.15
C ILE A 40 6.13 4.37 -2.59
N TYR A 41 5.52 3.63 -1.67
CA TYR A 41 4.86 2.36 -1.98
C TYR A 41 3.44 2.39 -1.46
N ARG A 42 2.45 2.12 -2.31
CA ARG A 42 1.05 2.12 -1.90
C ARG A 42 0.29 0.95 -2.51
N TYR A 43 -0.26 0.09 -1.68
CA TYR A 43 -1.20 -0.95 -2.08
C TYR A 43 -2.59 -0.58 -1.58
N ASP A 44 -3.50 -0.28 -2.48
CA ASP A 44 -4.87 0.09 -2.14
C ASP A 44 -5.86 -0.41 -3.19
N ASN A 45 -7.15 -0.27 -2.88
CA ASN A 45 -8.22 -0.71 -3.77
C ASN A 45 -9.23 0.40 -4.08
N ARG A 46 -8.74 1.64 -4.20
CA ARG A 46 -9.55 2.72 -4.75
C ARG A 46 -9.82 2.45 -6.25
N PRO A 47 -11.09 2.40 -6.69
CA PRO A 47 -11.44 2.13 -8.08
C PRO A 47 -11.15 3.39 -8.91
N HIS A 48 -9.92 3.50 -9.39
CA HIS A 48 -9.54 4.52 -10.35
C HIS A 48 -10.06 4.10 -11.74
N GLU A 49 -10.77 5.01 -12.41
CA GLU A 49 -11.47 4.72 -13.68
C GLU A 49 -10.52 4.27 -14.79
N ASP A 50 -9.33 4.87 -14.84
CA ASP A 50 -8.23 4.57 -15.75
C ASP A 50 -7.58 3.19 -15.50
N LEU A 51 -7.82 2.58 -14.34
CA LEU A 51 -7.27 1.26 -13.99
C LEU A 51 -8.25 0.11 -14.21
N LYS A 52 -9.46 0.36 -14.74
CA LYS A 52 -10.49 -0.69 -14.96
C LYS A 52 -10.05 -1.85 -15.84
N GLY A 53 -9.04 -1.66 -16.68
CA GLY A 53 -8.46 -2.72 -17.52
C GLY A 53 -7.52 -3.68 -16.77
N MET A 54 -7.15 -3.39 -15.52
CA MET A 54 -6.25 -4.23 -14.74
C MET A 54 -6.91 -5.54 -14.32
N ARG A 55 -6.15 -6.63 -14.35
CA ARG A 55 -6.59 -7.95 -13.88
C ARG A 55 -6.92 -7.92 -12.38
N SER A 56 -6.18 -7.14 -11.59
CA SER A 56 -6.36 -7.01 -10.16
C SER A 56 -7.37 -5.94 -9.76
N PHE A 57 -8.01 -5.24 -10.71
CA PHE A 57 -8.94 -4.15 -10.41
C PHE A 57 -10.00 -4.58 -9.36
N PRO A 58 -10.29 -3.74 -8.34
CA PRO A 58 -9.82 -2.37 -8.13
C PRO A 58 -8.48 -2.24 -7.40
N GLU A 59 -7.89 -3.37 -6.99
CA GLU A 59 -6.61 -3.40 -6.30
C GLU A 59 -5.48 -3.04 -7.25
N HIS A 60 -4.56 -2.20 -6.79
CA HIS A 60 -3.39 -1.79 -7.56
C HIS A 60 -2.24 -1.43 -6.62
N PHE A 61 -1.02 -1.43 -7.17
CA PHE A 61 0.19 -1.18 -6.41
C PHE A 61 1.04 -0.08 -7.03
N HIS A 62 1.19 1.03 -6.33
CA HIS A 62 2.17 2.08 -6.61
C HIS A 62 3.53 1.61 -6.11
N HIS A 63 4.51 1.50 -7.01
CA HIS A 63 5.81 0.91 -6.73
C HIS A 63 6.95 1.88 -7.05
N GLY A 64 7.34 2.70 -6.07
CA GLY A 64 8.44 3.65 -6.17
C GLY A 64 7.97 5.08 -6.38
N SER A 65 6.92 5.30 -7.17
CA SER A 65 6.26 6.60 -7.36
C SER A 65 4.73 6.43 -7.43
N ASP A 66 3.98 7.53 -7.36
CA ASP A 66 2.52 7.51 -7.53
C ASP A 66 2.11 7.11 -8.96
N GLU A 67 2.95 7.39 -9.96
CA GLU A 67 2.68 7.12 -11.38
C GLU A 67 3.06 5.69 -11.79
N GLN A 68 3.98 5.04 -11.06
CA GLN A 68 4.41 3.68 -11.36
C GLN A 68 3.44 2.65 -10.75
N ILE A 69 2.30 2.48 -11.42
CA ILE A 69 1.23 1.56 -11.00
C ILE A 69 1.44 0.18 -11.64
N LYS A 70 1.30 -0.87 -10.83
CA LYS A 70 1.36 -2.28 -11.23
C LYS A 70 0.12 -3.04 -10.78
N GLU A 71 -0.15 -4.13 -11.48
CA GLU A 71 -1.08 -5.18 -11.04
C GLU A 71 -0.70 -5.65 -9.64
N SER A 72 -1.71 -5.81 -8.79
CA SER A 72 -1.52 -6.38 -7.46
C SER A 72 -1.28 -7.89 -7.58
N GLU A 73 -0.20 -8.35 -6.95
CA GLU A 73 0.08 -9.77 -6.72
C GLU A 73 -0.08 -10.16 -5.23
N PHE A 74 -0.55 -9.22 -4.41
CA PHE A 74 -0.79 -9.46 -2.98
C PHE A 74 -1.96 -10.42 -2.78
N SER A 75 -1.95 -11.11 -1.63
CA SER A 75 -3.05 -11.95 -1.22
C SER A 75 -4.33 -11.15 -1.00
N LYS A 76 -5.47 -11.70 -1.44
CA LYS A 76 -6.80 -11.14 -1.11
C LYS A 76 -7.18 -11.25 0.38
N VAL A 77 -6.38 -11.94 1.21
CA VAL A 77 -6.59 -12.02 2.65
C VAL A 77 -5.85 -10.87 3.33
N PRO A 78 -6.53 -9.88 3.95
CA PRO A 78 -5.88 -8.64 4.40
C PRO A 78 -4.66 -8.84 5.32
N LYS A 79 -4.77 -9.77 6.27
CA LYS A 79 -3.67 -10.11 7.19
C LYS A 79 -2.45 -10.69 6.46
N LYS A 80 -2.67 -11.46 5.38
CA LYS A 80 -1.59 -12.04 4.56
C LYS A 80 -0.99 -10.97 3.65
N ALA A 81 -1.82 -10.14 3.02
CA ALA A 81 -1.38 -8.99 2.23
C ALA A 81 -0.48 -8.04 3.04
N LEU A 82 -0.87 -7.73 4.28
CA LEU A 82 -0.07 -6.88 5.16
C LEU A 82 1.30 -7.50 5.47
N ARG A 83 1.35 -8.82 5.69
CA ARG A 83 2.63 -9.52 5.89
C ARG A 83 3.51 -9.47 4.65
N GLU A 84 2.94 -9.69 3.47
CA GLU A 84 3.65 -9.59 2.19
C GLU A 84 4.18 -8.16 1.95
N PHE A 85 3.37 -7.14 2.22
CA PHE A 85 3.78 -5.75 2.12
C PHE A 85 4.92 -5.41 3.11
N LEU A 86 4.85 -5.92 4.34
CA LEU A 86 5.93 -5.77 5.32
C LEU A 86 7.22 -6.51 4.92
N GLN A 87 7.16 -7.55 4.08
CA GLN A 87 8.39 -8.13 3.51
C GLN A 87 9.07 -7.17 2.53
N ILE A 88 8.30 -6.42 1.73
CA ILE A 88 8.86 -5.37 0.87
C ILE A 88 9.53 -4.29 1.72
N VAL A 89 8.88 -3.88 2.81
CA VAL A 89 9.46 -2.94 3.78
C VAL A 89 10.80 -3.46 4.28
N ARG A 90 10.80 -4.67 4.85
CA ARG A 90 12.00 -5.31 5.40
C ARG A 90 13.13 -5.44 4.39
N ALA A 91 12.83 -5.84 3.15
CA ALA A 91 13.83 -6.04 2.10
C ALA A 91 14.51 -4.72 1.65
N LYS A 92 13.94 -3.57 1.98
CA LYS A 92 14.44 -2.24 1.64
C LYS A 92 15.03 -1.48 2.83
N LEU A 93 15.00 -2.07 4.01
CA LEU A 93 15.78 -1.59 5.15
C LEU A 93 17.22 -2.08 4.97
N HIS A 94 18.14 -1.13 4.90
CA HIS A 94 19.58 -1.37 4.88
C HIS A 94 20.13 -1.42 6.30
#